data_AF-A0A5D2R3J5-F1
#
_entry.id   AF-A0A5D2R3J5-F1
#
_cell.length_a   1.000
_cell.length_b   1.000
_cell.length_c   1.000
_cell.angle_alpha   90.00
_cell.angle_beta   90.00
_cell.angle_gamma   90.00
#
_symmetry.space_group_name_H-M   'P 1'
#
loop_
_entity.id
_entity.type
_entity.pdbx_description
1 polymer ?
#
loop_
_entity_poly.entity_id
_entity_poly.type
_entity_poly.pdbx_seq_one_letter_code
_entity_poly.pdbx_strand_id
1 'polypeptide(L)'
;MQAHSKLVFSKLLSDTDIKKRLAVPSAIQSSLPPFNGGHALIFHFLHGTRFWPILYSIRTKGYKKPDFSGRLWRDIVIYNNFNVGDIFTLYRVQVEDNSSYYMAEVGREIDFLGINVMAYSSGSTAEEKVITHHHQEGLSLELSLGQPNVVGADNSKNLLLTSQYRALPSSTFSI
;
A
#
# COMPACT_ATOMS: atom_id res chain seq x y z
N MET A 1 21.72 2.58 -4.98
CA MET A 1 21.17 3.82 -5.56
C MET A 1 19.99 4.24 -4.69
N GLN A 2 20.00 5.46 -4.13
CA GLN A 2 18.93 5.95 -3.23
C GLN A 2 17.97 6.84 -4.03
N ALA A 3 16.81 6.29 -4.40
CA ALA A 3 15.68 7.13 -4.81
C ALA A 3 15.15 7.84 -3.56
N HIS A 4 15.07 9.17 -3.59
CA HIS A 4 14.55 9.94 -2.46
C HIS A 4 13.02 10.08 -2.61
N SER A 5 12.28 9.43 -1.72
CA SER A 5 10.82 9.56 -1.66
C SER A 5 10.41 10.61 -0.61
N LYS A 6 9.46 11.47 -0.98
CA LYS A 6 8.84 12.43 -0.07
C LYS A 6 7.37 12.06 0.11
N LEU A 7 6.93 11.89 1.36
CA LEU A 7 5.52 11.71 1.68
C LEU A 7 4.70 12.93 1.22
N VAL A 8 3.62 12.67 0.47
CA VAL A 8 2.65 13.69 0.05
C VAL A 8 1.47 13.68 1.00
N PHE A 9 0.82 12.52 1.19
CA PHE A 9 -0.17 12.33 2.25
C PHE A 9 -0.38 10.85 2.57
N SER A 10 -0.93 10.58 3.75
CA SER A 10 -1.45 9.27 4.14
C SER A 10 -2.87 9.41 4.67
N LYS A 11 -3.71 8.40 4.47
CA LYS A 11 -5.12 8.43 4.88
C LYS A 11 -5.69 7.03 5.08
N LEU A 12 -6.39 6.85 6.19
CA LEU A 12 -7.29 5.72 6.41
C LEU A 12 -8.53 5.83 5.52
N LEU A 13 -8.76 4.84 4.66
CA LEU A 13 -9.82 4.83 3.67
C LEU A 13 -11.18 4.62 4.33
N SER A 14 -12.06 5.61 4.19
CA SER A 14 -13.45 5.52 4.65
C SER A 14 -14.37 4.84 3.63
N ASP A 15 -15.61 4.56 4.04
CA ASP A 15 -16.65 4.07 3.13
C ASP A 15 -16.85 4.96 1.90
N THR A 16 -16.82 6.29 2.10
CA THR A 16 -16.93 7.24 0.99
C THR A 16 -15.72 7.18 0.06
N ASP A 17 -14.53 6.95 0.61
CA ASP A 17 -13.31 6.83 -0.18
C ASP A 17 -13.40 5.61 -1.10
N ILE A 18 -13.75 4.45 -0.57
CA ILE A 18 -13.87 3.21 -1.35
C ILE A 18 -15.04 3.29 -2.34
N LYS A 19 -16.22 3.76 -1.91
CA LYS A 19 -17.44 3.68 -2.73
C LYS A 19 -17.60 4.81 -3.73
N LYS A 20 -16.99 5.97 -3.50
CA LYS A 20 -17.27 7.19 -4.30
C LYS A 20 -15.99 7.84 -4.80
N ARG A 21 -15.14 8.32 -3.90
CA ARG A 21 -13.99 9.16 -4.23
C ARG A 21 -13.04 9.29 -3.05
N LEU A 22 -11.74 9.25 -3.31
CA LEU A 22 -10.74 9.55 -2.29
C LEU A 22 -10.68 11.06 -2.05
N ALA A 23 -11.13 11.50 -0.89
CA ALA A 23 -10.97 12.90 -0.50
C ALA A 23 -9.50 13.19 -0.17
N VAL A 24 -8.91 14.18 -0.85
CA VAL A 24 -7.52 14.61 -0.70
C VAL A 24 -7.45 15.78 0.28
N PRO A 25 -6.46 15.83 1.20
CA PRO A 25 -6.29 16.99 2.09
C PRO A 25 -5.94 18.25 1.30
N SER A 26 -6.65 19.36 1.52
CA SER A 26 -6.38 20.60 0.76
C SER A 26 -5.00 21.18 1.02
N ALA A 27 -4.43 20.95 2.21
CA ALA A 27 -3.12 21.45 2.60
C ALA A 27 -1.97 20.92 1.72
N ILE A 28 -2.18 19.78 1.05
CA ILE A 28 -1.15 19.13 0.23
C ILE A 28 -1.22 19.50 -1.26
N GLN A 29 -2.10 20.46 -1.63
CA GLN A 29 -2.30 20.84 -3.02
C GLN A 29 -1.01 21.32 -3.71
N SER A 30 -0.10 21.99 -2.99
CA SER A 30 1.20 22.42 -3.52
C SER A 30 2.16 21.26 -3.83
N SER A 31 1.88 20.07 -3.28
CA SER A 31 2.65 18.85 -3.52
C SER A 31 2.07 17.98 -4.64
N LEU A 32 0.98 18.42 -5.27
CA LEU A 32 0.32 17.77 -6.40
C LEU A 32 0.47 18.60 -7.69
N PRO A 33 0.23 18.01 -8.87
CA PRO A 33 0.29 18.76 -10.13
C PRO A 33 -0.70 19.94 -10.12
N PRO A 34 -0.29 21.14 -10.60
CA PRO A 34 -1.18 22.29 -10.66
C PRO A 34 -2.25 22.11 -11.74
N PHE A 35 -3.43 22.69 -11.53
CA PHE A 35 -4.55 22.62 -12.49
C PHE A 35 -4.39 23.51 -13.72
N ASN A 36 -3.42 24.42 -13.75
CA ASN A 36 -3.12 25.31 -14.90
C ASN A 36 -4.36 26.00 -15.49
N GLY A 37 -5.22 26.56 -14.64
CA GLY A 37 -6.46 27.26 -15.03
C GLY A 37 -7.70 26.37 -15.14
N GLY A 38 -7.54 25.04 -15.11
CA GLY A 38 -8.63 24.07 -15.02
C GLY A 38 -9.11 23.80 -13.59
N HIS A 39 -9.98 22.80 -13.46
CA HIS A 39 -10.49 22.28 -12.17
C HIS A 39 -10.32 20.76 -12.03
N ALA A 40 -9.77 20.12 -13.06
CA ALA A 40 -9.47 18.69 -13.07
C ALA A 40 -8.29 18.41 -14.01
N LEU A 41 -7.52 17.37 -13.71
CA LEU A 41 -6.48 16.81 -14.57
C LEU A 41 -6.35 15.31 -14.33
N ILE A 42 -5.79 14.59 -15.30
CA ILE A 42 -5.39 13.21 -15.11
C ILE A 42 -3.89 13.19 -14.86
N PHE A 43 -3.46 12.56 -13.77
CA PHE A 43 -2.06 12.21 -13.57
C PHE A 43 -1.93 10.72 -13.22
N HIS A 44 -0.69 10.23 -13.20
CA HIS A 44 -0.40 8.83 -12.96
C HIS A 44 0.38 8.65 -11.66
N PHE A 45 0.08 7.58 -10.93
CA PHE A 45 0.93 7.10 -9.85
C PHE A 45 1.22 5.61 -10.02
N LEU A 46 2.41 5.19 -9.59
CA LEU A 46 2.82 3.79 -9.52
C LEU A 46 2.18 3.13 -8.30
N HIS A 47 1.55 1.98 -8.46
CA HIS A 47 1.16 1.10 -7.35
C HIS A 47 1.40 -0.36 -7.75
N GLY A 48 2.07 -1.11 -6.88
CA GLY A 48 2.66 -2.39 -7.25
C GLY A 48 3.65 -2.19 -8.40
N THR A 49 3.37 -2.83 -9.54
CA THR A 49 4.19 -2.74 -10.76
C THR A 49 3.57 -1.91 -11.87
N ARG A 50 2.41 -1.27 -11.62
CA ARG A 50 1.61 -0.60 -12.66
C ARG A 50 1.39 0.87 -12.37
N PHE A 51 1.50 1.70 -13.42
CA PHE A 51 1.03 3.09 -13.37
C PHE A 51 -0.48 3.15 -13.59
N TRP A 52 -1.15 3.81 -12.65
CA TRP A 52 -2.59 4.01 -12.65
C TRP A 52 -2.94 5.45 -12.99
N PRO A 53 -3.75 5.71 -14.03
CA PRO A 53 -4.31 7.03 -14.26
C PRO A 53 -5.34 7.35 -13.19
N ILE A 54 -5.33 8.59 -12.69
CA ILE A 54 -6.31 9.07 -11.72
C ILE A 54 -6.81 10.46 -12.09
N LEU A 55 -8.13 10.63 -12.04
CA LEU A 55 -8.76 11.94 -12.16
C LEU A 55 -8.61 12.68 -10.83
N TYR A 56 -7.74 13.67 -10.82
CA TYR A 56 -7.59 14.63 -9.74
C TYR A 56 -8.43 15.86 -10.04
N SER A 57 -9.34 16.22 -9.15
CA SER A 57 -10.25 17.36 -9.32
C SER A 57 -10.31 18.23 -8.07
N ILE A 58 -10.74 19.48 -8.25
CA ILE A 58 -11.18 20.36 -7.17
C ILE A 58 -12.64 20.73 -7.41
N ARG A 59 -13.43 20.71 -6.34
CA ARG A 59 -14.83 21.17 -6.39
C ARG A 59 -14.94 22.60 -6.90
N THR A 60 -15.83 22.82 -7.85
CA THR A 60 -16.09 24.14 -8.45
C THR A 60 -17.06 25.00 -7.63
N LYS A 61 -17.83 24.39 -6.73
CA LYS A 61 -18.78 25.07 -5.84
C LYS A 61 -18.44 24.82 -4.37
N GLY A 62 -18.56 25.86 -3.54
CA GLY A 62 -18.27 25.80 -2.11
C GLY A 62 -16.78 25.68 -1.81
N TYR A 63 -16.44 25.03 -0.69
CA TYR A 63 -15.05 24.80 -0.30
C TYR A 63 -14.32 23.97 -1.37
N LYS A 64 -13.22 24.51 -1.89
CA LYS A 64 -12.37 23.95 -2.94
C LYS A 64 -11.60 22.73 -2.45
N LYS A 65 -12.34 21.65 -2.18
CA LYS A 65 -11.79 20.38 -1.71
C LYS A 65 -11.30 19.56 -2.89
N PRO A 66 -10.02 19.12 -2.87
CA PRO A 66 -9.54 18.20 -3.86
C PRO A 66 -10.03 16.78 -3.61
N ASP A 67 -10.20 16.01 -4.69
CA ASP A 67 -10.55 14.61 -4.66
C ASP A 67 -9.98 13.82 -5.84
N PHE A 68 -9.74 12.53 -5.62
CA PHE A 68 -9.57 11.55 -6.69
C PHE A 68 -10.90 10.83 -6.91
N SER A 69 -11.43 10.90 -8.13
CA SER A 69 -12.82 10.52 -8.37
C SER A 69 -13.08 9.88 -9.73
N GLY A 70 -14.35 9.60 -10.02
CA GLY A 70 -14.80 9.06 -11.30
C GLY A 70 -14.46 7.58 -11.50
N ARG A 71 -14.59 7.12 -12.74
CA ARG A 71 -14.37 5.72 -13.12
C ARG A 71 -12.94 5.26 -12.85
N LEU A 72 -11.95 6.14 -13.07
CA LEU A 72 -10.54 5.84 -12.86
C LEU A 72 -10.24 5.44 -11.41
N TRP A 73 -10.79 6.16 -10.43
CA TRP A 73 -10.64 5.79 -9.02
C TRP A 73 -11.30 4.44 -8.71
N ARG A 74 -12.51 4.21 -9.23
CA ARG A 74 -13.25 2.97 -8.98
C ARG A 74 -12.54 1.75 -9.58
N ASP A 75 -11.96 1.90 -10.76
CA ASP A 75 -11.19 0.85 -11.43
C ASP A 75 -9.94 0.48 -10.60
N ILE A 76 -9.24 1.47 -10.03
CA ILE A 76 -8.10 1.23 -9.11
C ILE A 76 -8.55 0.45 -7.87
N VAL A 77 -9.62 0.90 -7.21
CA VAL A 77 -10.12 0.28 -5.97
C VAL A 77 -10.52 -1.18 -6.22
N ILE A 78 -11.27 -1.45 -7.28
CA ILE A 78 -11.76 -2.80 -7.58
C ILE A 78 -10.61 -3.71 -7.98
N TYR A 79 -9.72 -3.24 -8.86
CA TYR A 79 -8.63 -4.08 -9.36
C TYR A 79 -7.63 -4.45 -8.26
N ASN A 80 -7.27 -3.50 -7.40
CA ASN A 80 -6.28 -3.71 -6.33
C ASN A 80 -6.92 -4.15 -5.01
N ASN A 81 -8.24 -4.41 -5.02
CA ASN A 81 -9.01 -4.89 -3.88
C ASN A 81 -8.83 -4.01 -2.62
N PHE A 82 -8.92 -2.69 -2.78
CA PHE A 82 -8.87 -1.74 -1.66
C PHE A 82 -10.16 -1.81 -0.83
N ASN A 83 -10.00 -1.77 0.50
CA ASN A 83 -11.07 -1.93 1.47
C ASN A 83 -11.16 -0.75 2.43
N VAL A 84 -12.32 -0.62 3.08
CA VAL A 84 -12.50 0.33 4.17
C VAL A 84 -11.57 -0.07 5.31
N GLY A 85 -10.83 0.89 5.85
CA GLY A 85 -9.81 0.64 6.87
C GLY A 85 -8.40 0.39 6.31
N ASP A 86 -8.21 0.25 4.99
CA ASP A 86 -6.87 0.27 4.43
C ASP A 86 -6.26 1.69 4.54
N ILE A 87 -4.94 1.78 4.64
CA ILE A 87 -4.18 3.04 4.70
C ILE A 87 -3.56 3.29 3.34
N PHE A 88 -4.05 4.31 2.64
CA PHE A 88 -3.48 4.78 1.38
C PHE A 88 -2.43 5.84 1.65
N THR A 89 -1.21 5.63 1.14
CA THR A 89 -0.10 6.57 1.30
C THR A 89 0.48 6.93 -0.06
N LEU A 90 0.49 8.22 -0.39
CA LEU A 90 1.05 8.75 -1.62
C LEU A 90 2.41 9.41 -1.34
N TYR A 91 3.39 9.08 -2.17
CA TYR A 91 4.72 9.66 -2.19
C TYR A 91 5.00 10.32 -3.52
N ARG A 92 5.94 11.28 -3.50
CA ARG A 92 6.62 11.80 -4.68
C ARG A 92 8.05 11.27 -4.65
N VAL A 93 8.40 10.45 -5.63
CA VAL A 93 9.73 9.85 -5.76
C VAL A 93 10.55 10.69 -6.73
N GLN A 94 11.72 11.14 -6.30
CA GLN A 94 12.72 11.77 -7.17
C GLN A 94 13.70 10.73 -7.67
N VAL A 95 14.00 10.82 -8.96
CA VAL A 95 15.00 10.00 -9.65
C VAL A 95 16.18 10.86 -10.08
N GLU A 96 17.30 10.22 -10.41
CA GLU A 96 18.61 10.88 -10.60
C GLU A 96 18.64 11.92 -11.72
N ASP A 97 17.74 11.83 -12.70
CA ASP A 97 17.60 12.78 -13.81
C ASP A 97 16.81 14.06 -13.44
N ASN A 98 16.64 14.34 -12.15
CA ASN A 98 15.78 15.39 -11.59
C ASN A 98 14.29 15.27 -11.97
N SER A 99 13.88 14.18 -12.63
CA SER A 99 12.47 13.91 -12.83
C SER A 99 11.84 13.33 -11.56
N SER A 100 10.51 13.32 -11.50
CA SER A 100 9.80 12.77 -10.37
C SER A 100 8.51 12.12 -10.80
N TYR A 101 8.13 11.03 -10.13
CA TYR A 101 6.85 10.37 -10.30
C TYR A 101 6.13 10.20 -8.96
N TYR A 102 4.84 9.92 -9.01
CA TYR A 102 4.06 9.60 -7.81
C TYR A 102 4.01 8.09 -7.60
N MET A 103 4.09 7.65 -6.36
CA MET A 103 3.97 6.25 -5.96
C MET A 103 2.95 6.14 -4.83
N ALA A 104 2.07 5.16 -4.89
CA ALA A 104 1.11 4.88 -3.84
C ALA A 104 1.35 3.49 -3.25
N GLU A 105 1.35 3.43 -1.93
CA GLU A 105 1.32 2.19 -1.15
C GLU A 105 -0.03 2.09 -0.45
N VAL A 106 -0.53 0.87 -0.35
CA VAL A 106 -1.74 0.59 0.42
C VAL A 106 -1.42 -0.49 1.44
N GLY A 107 -1.45 -0.08 2.71
CA GLY A 107 -1.20 -0.94 3.85
C GLY A 107 -2.50 -1.31 4.56
N ARG A 108 -2.53 -2.48 5.19
CA ARG A 108 -3.58 -2.90 6.09
C ARG A 108 -2.98 -3.15 7.46
N GLU A 109 -3.60 -2.59 8.49
CA GLU A 109 -3.26 -2.94 9.86
C GLU A 109 -3.84 -4.33 10.16
N ILE A 110 -2.97 -5.24 10.59
CA ILE A 110 -3.32 -6.59 11.02
C ILE A 110 -2.94 -6.71 12.48
N ASP A 111 -3.93 -7.00 13.32
CA ASP A 111 -3.71 -7.35 14.72
C ASP A 111 -3.36 -8.84 14.81
N PHE A 112 -2.09 -9.14 15.10
CA PHE A 112 -1.64 -10.51 15.32
C PHE A 112 -1.22 -10.69 16.78
N LEU A 113 -2.07 -11.34 17.58
CA LEU A 113 -1.81 -11.65 19.00
C LEU A 113 -1.43 -10.40 19.85
N GLY A 114 -2.03 -9.24 19.55
CA GLY A 114 -1.76 -7.99 20.24
C GLY A 114 -0.56 -7.19 19.69
N ILE A 115 0.02 -7.63 18.57
CA ILE A 115 1.03 -6.89 17.81
C ILE A 115 0.37 -6.34 16.55
N ASN A 116 0.42 -5.03 16.36
CA ASN A 116 -0.10 -4.39 15.16
C ASN A 116 0.99 -4.39 14.07
N VAL A 117 0.72 -5.06 12.96
CA VAL A 117 1.64 -5.17 11.83
C VAL A 117 0.99 -4.54 10.60
N MET A 118 1.76 -3.76 9.84
CA MET A 118 1.33 -3.22 8.55
C MET A 118 1.66 -4.22 7.44
N ALA A 119 0.63 -4.80 6.82
CA ALA A 119 0.77 -5.61 5.62
C ALA A 119 0.54 -4.76 4.38
N TYR A 120 1.48 -4.79 3.44
CA TYR A 120 1.36 -4.07 2.17
C TYR A 120 1.01 -5.05 1.06
N SER A 121 -0.06 -4.74 0.31
CA SER A 121 -0.39 -5.50 -0.88
C SER A 121 0.61 -5.16 -1.98
N SER A 122 1.50 -6.09 -2.30
CA SER A 122 2.29 -6.04 -3.53
C SER A 122 1.39 -6.56 -4.65
N GLY A 123 0.92 -5.68 -5.53
CA GLY A 123 -0.04 -6.00 -6.60
C GLY A 123 0.49 -6.98 -7.66
N SER A 124 0.70 -8.24 -7.29
CA SER A 124 1.10 -9.37 -8.14
C SER A 124 0.21 -10.57 -7.87
N THR A 125 -0.54 -11.02 -8.89
CA THR A 125 -1.16 -12.34 -8.93
C THR A 125 -0.09 -13.39 -9.23
N ALA A 126 0.80 -13.63 -8.27
CA ALA A 126 1.62 -14.83 -8.10
C ALA A 126 2.46 -14.57 -6.83
N GLU A 127 2.14 -15.34 -5.79
CA GLU A 127 2.86 -15.42 -4.52
C GLU A 127 2.88 -14.14 -3.68
N GLU A 128 2.00 -14.12 -2.67
CA GLU A 128 1.99 -13.14 -1.59
C GLU A 128 3.28 -13.28 -0.77
N LYS A 129 4.33 -12.57 -1.20
CA LYS A 129 5.58 -12.45 -0.45
C LYS A 129 5.46 -11.21 0.45
N VAL A 130 5.24 -11.44 1.74
CA VAL A 130 5.27 -10.38 2.76
C VAL A 130 6.72 -9.93 2.91
N ILE A 131 7.06 -8.77 2.35
CA ILE A 131 8.39 -8.16 2.52
C ILE A 131 8.31 -7.21 3.71
N THR A 132 8.92 -7.59 4.84
CA THR A 132 9.09 -6.74 6.02
C THR A 132 10.40 -5.97 5.90
N HIS A 133 10.33 -4.63 5.90
CA HIS A 133 11.51 -3.77 6.11
C HIS A 133 11.43 -3.16 7.50
N HIS A 134 11.90 -3.89 8.51
CA HIS A 134 12.16 -3.31 9.83
C HIS A 134 13.66 -3.16 10.04
N HIS A 135 14.13 -1.92 9.99
CA HIS A 135 15.40 -1.54 10.59
C HIS A 135 15.19 -1.41 12.10
N GLN A 136 15.39 -2.51 12.81
CA GLN A 136 15.76 -2.52 14.21
C GLN A 136 16.72 -3.68 14.37
N GLU A 137 17.92 -3.38 14.87
CA GLU A 137 19.00 -4.36 15.02
C GLU A 137 18.50 -5.55 15.85
N GLY A 138 18.51 -6.73 15.21
CA GLY A 138 18.19 -8.00 15.85
C GLY A 138 16.71 -8.35 15.85
N LEU A 139 16.24 -8.91 14.73
CA LEU A 139 15.29 -10.04 14.59
C LEU A 139 14.47 -9.87 13.30
N SER A 140 14.91 -10.50 12.21
CA SER A 140 14.11 -10.65 11.00
C SER A 140 13.24 -11.92 11.13
N LEU A 141 11.92 -11.77 11.10
CA LEU A 141 10.98 -12.88 10.98
C LEU A 141 10.61 -13.03 9.50
N GLU A 142 11.11 -14.07 8.84
CA GLU A 142 10.58 -14.50 7.54
C GLU A 142 9.32 -15.36 7.77
N LEU A 143 8.20 -14.94 7.20
CA LEU A 143 6.97 -15.73 7.15
C LEU A 143 6.88 -16.40 5.79
N SER A 144 6.97 -17.73 5.77
CA SER A 144 6.68 -18.53 4.57
C SER A 144 5.27 -19.11 4.70
N LEU A 145 4.33 -18.63 3.88
CA LEU A 145 3.02 -19.24 3.72
C LEU A 145 3.20 -20.52 2.88
N GLY A 146 3.13 -21.69 3.53
CA GLY A 146 3.15 -22.96 2.84
C GLY A 146 1.97 -23.05 1.85
N GLN A 147 2.24 -23.47 0.62
CA GLN A 147 1.20 -23.67 -0.39
C GLN A 147 0.09 -24.60 0.15
N PRO A 148 -1.20 -24.30 -0.11
CA PRO A 148 -2.27 -25.20 0.29
C PRO A 148 -2.11 -26.52 -0.48
N ASN A 149 -1.94 -27.62 0.25
CA ASN A 149 -2.00 -28.97 -0.31
C ASN A 149 -3.37 -29.15 -0.98
N VAL A 150 -3.40 -29.16 -2.31
CA VAL A 150 -4.59 -29.52 -3.07
C VAL A 150 -4.72 -31.04 -3.01
N VAL A 151 -5.35 -31.53 -1.94
CA VAL A 151 -5.97 -32.86 -1.95
C VAL A 151 -7.38 -32.66 -1.43
N GLY A 152 -8.33 -32.94 -2.33
CA GLY A 152 -9.74 -32.69 -2.12
C GLY A 152 -10.36 -33.51 -0.99
N ALA A 153 -11.64 -33.18 -0.77
CA ALA A 153 -12.61 -33.75 0.15
C ALA A 153 -12.51 -33.24 1.61
N ASP A 154 -13.45 -32.32 1.88
CA ASP A 154 -14.36 -32.32 3.03
C ASP A 154 -13.76 -32.65 4.41
N ASN A 155 -13.70 -31.64 5.28
CA ASN A 155 -14.42 -31.62 6.56
C ASN A 155 -13.84 -30.55 7.48
N SER A 156 -14.76 -29.84 8.11
CA SER A 156 -14.57 -28.89 9.21
C SER A 156 -13.59 -29.35 10.30
N LYS A 157 -12.82 -28.38 10.82
CA LYS A 157 -11.97 -28.41 12.03
C LYS A 157 -10.65 -29.19 11.89
N ASN A 158 -9.54 -28.46 11.75
CA ASN A 158 -8.27 -28.63 12.49
C ASN A 158 -7.16 -27.83 11.80
N LEU A 159 -6.97 -26.56 12.18
CA LEU A 159 -5.69 -25.87 11.98
C LEU A 159 -4.76 -26.31 13.12
N LEU A 160 -4.15 -27.48 12.97
CA LEU A 160 -3.05 -27.91 13.82
C LEU A 160 -1.77 -27.27 13.30
N LEU A 161 -1.34 -26.22 14.00
CA LEU A 161 -0.06 -25.55 13.79
C LEU A 161 1.05 -26.43 14.39
N THR A 162 1.76 -27.20 13.57
CA THR A 162 3.00 -27.86 14.00
C THR A 162 4.16 -26.86 13.93
N SER A 163 4.52 -26.27 15.06
CA SER A 163 5.79 -25.57 15.22
C SER A 163 6.91 -26.59 15.45
N GLN A 164 7.83 -26.75 14.50
CA GLN A 164 9.08 -27.46 14.75
C GLN A 164 10.20 -26.44 14.98
N TYR A 165 10.60 -26.28 16.24
CA TYR A 165 11.80 -25.53 16.61
C TYR A 165 13.03 -26.37 16.28
N ARG A 166 13.89 -25.89 15.39
CA ARG A 166 15.29 -26.33 15.33
C ARG A 166 16.18 -25.17 15.79
N ALA A 167 16.69 -25.27 17.01
CA ALA A 167 17.77 -24.43 17.48
C ALA A 167 19.06 -24.80 16.74
N LEU A 168 19.74 -23.82 16.14
CA LEU A 168 21.13 -23.98 15.70
C LEU A 168 22.07 -23.66 16.87
N PRO A 169 23.14 -24.44 17.08
CA PRO A 169 24.07 -24.22 18.19
C PRO A 169 24.90 -22.95 17.97
N SER A 170 25.10 -22.22 19.06
CA SER A 170 26.01 -21.09 19.17
C SER A 170 27.47 -21.56 19.09
N SER A 171 28.26 -20.96 18.19
CA SER A 171 29.72 -21.05 18.26
C SER A 171 30.37 -19.68 18.09
N THR A 172 30.71 -19.11 19.24
CA THR A 172 32.03 -18.58 19.63
C THR A 172 32.77 -17.61 18.70
N PHE A 173 32.91 -16.39 19.21
CA PHE A 173 33.90 -15.35 18.85
C PHE A 173 35.34 -15.89 18.73
N SER A 174 36.09 -15.41 17.72
CA SER A 174 37.50 -15.00 17.87
C SER A 174 37.95 -14.10 16.72
N ILE A 175 38.31 -12.87 17.14
CA ILE A 175 39.20 -11.81 16.59
C ILE A 175 39.19 -11.55 15.08
#